data_AF-A0A7J5EXX7-F1
#
_entry.id   AF-A0A7J5EXX7-F1
#
_cell.length_a   1.000
_cell.length_b   1.000
_cell.length_c   1.000
_cell.angle_alpha   90.00
_cell.angle_beta   90.00
_cell.angle_gamma   90.00
#
_symmetry.space_group_name_H-M   'P 1'
#
loop_
_entity.id
_entity.type
_entity.pdbx_description
1 polymer ?
#
loop_
_entity_poly.entity_id
_entity_poly.type
_entity_poly.pdbx_seq_one_letter_code
_entity_poly.pdbx_strand_id
1 'polypeptide(L)'
;MTSIWKHTNRWRSALVAMVATAALAACSKGEAKKADQDNQGTHANTPSTPAKPVKPHGSHDPAHGGLVMMDATYHVEIVLDTKAGKHRVYVSDGARDVLPASTFDGVTLTVAGEELAMRRSADDSVWEATGKPAPTTGAKVAITYSKDGKPVARFTDLPIEYVLTGKMPDGTERGHEDHGAAGDHSASGEHAHAAPHGGQVKTTSGGHIELVADASGKFQVWLLDEQLAPRSATGATVKIKVAAKGYADVVAAAAGDHFEGTGAAIPGDHPAAIVTATVGGKTETARFELHLERDAAGGDPHQGH
;
A
#
# COMPACT_ATOMS: atom_id res chain seq x y z
N MET A 1 -31.99 -30.42 -52.86
CA MET A 1 -32.98 -30.19 -51.80
C MET A 1 -32.44 -29.11 -50.88
N THR A 2 -33.13 -27.94 -50.85
CA THR A 2 -33.36 -27.03 -49.69
C THR A 2 -32.32 -27.01 -48.55
N SER A 3 -31.87 -25.90 -47.96
CA SER A 3 -32.30 -24.50 -47.93
C SER A 3 -31.26 -23.70 -47.12
N ILE A 4 -30.88 -22.55 -47.66
CA ILE A 4 -30.73 -21.21 -47.06
C ILE A 4 -30.97 -21.08 -45.53
N TRP A 5 -30.03 -20.48 -44.77
CA TRP A 5 -30.24 -19.23 -44.01
C TRP A 5 -28.92 -18.62 -43.47
N LYS A 6 -28.69 -17.33 -43.77
CA LYS A 6 -27.64 -16.47 -43.20
C LYS A 6 -28.31 -15.57 -42.16
N HIS A 7 -27.78 -15.47 -40.94
CA HIS A 7 -28.14 -14.39 -40.02
C HIS A 7 -26.93 -13.56 -39.63
N THR A 8 -26.85 -12.38 -40.25
CA THR A 8 -26.12 -11.22 -39.77
C THR A 8 -26.91 -10.58 -38.64
N ASN A 9 -26.29 -10.29 -37.50
CA ASN A 9 -26.91 -9.43 -36.48
C ASN A 9 -26.06 -8.16 -36.30
N ARG A 10 -26.62 -7.05 -36.79
CA ARG A 10 -26.11 -5.68 -36.69
C ARG A 10 -26.68 -5.09 -35.39
N TRP A 11 -25.84 -4.66 -34.46
CA TRP A 11 -26.30 -3.84 -33.33
C TRP A 11 -25.97 -2.38 -33.58
N ARG A 12 -27.00 -1.56 -33.36
CA ARG A 12 -27.13 -0.17 -33.73
C ARG A 12 -26.51 0.72 -32.67
N SER A 13 -25.78 1.73 -33.12
CA SER A 13 -25.42 2.93 -32.38
C SER A 13 -26.65 3.63 -31.82
N ALA A 14 -26.60 4.05 -30.56
CA ALA A 14 -27.52 5.04 -30.00
C ALA A 14 -26.70 6.20 -29.43
N LEU A 15 -26.86 7.34 -30.10
CA LEU A 15 -26.42 8.68 -29.78
C LEU A 15 -27.31 9.20 -28.62
N VAL A 16 -26.75 9.75 -27.54
CA VAL A 16 -27.50 10.60 -26.60
C VAL A 16 -26.69 11.84 -26.26
N ALA A 17 -27.43 12.94 -26.27
CA ALA A 17 -27.00 14.31 -26.46
C ALA A 17 -26.35 14.98 -25.24
N MET A 18 -25.48 15.93 -25.55
CA MET A 18 -25.05 17.03 -24.68
C MET A 18 -26.25 17.84 -24.20
N VAL A 19 -26.25 18.21 -22.91
CA VAL A 19 -26.91 19.43 -22.42
C VAL A 19 -25.87 20.23 -21.64
N ALA A 20 -25.53 21.38 -22.20
CA ALA A 20 -24.81 22.46 -21.54
C ALA A 20 -25.82 23.36 -20.81
N THR A 21 -25.48 23.79 -19.59
CA THR A 21 -26.16 24.92 -18.95
C THR A 21 -25.16 25.80 -18.23
N ALA A 22 -25.49 27.09 -18.27
CA ALA A 22 -24.63 28.27 -18.18
C ALA A 22 -24.11 28.64 -16.77
N ALA A 23 -23.13 29.54 -16.83
CA ALA A 23 -22.41 30.22 -15.76
C ALA A 23 -23.28 31.10 -14.85
N LEU A 24 -22.76 31.36 -13.64
CA LEU A 24 -22.91 32.64 -12.96
C LEU A 24 -21.56 33.09 -12.38
N ALA A 25 -21.18 34.29 -12.79
CA ALA A 25 -20.09 35.07 -12.25
C ALA A 25 -20.52 35.74 -10.93
N ALA A 26 -19.59 35.85 -9.98
CA ALA A 26 -19.67 36.86 -8.93
C ALA A 26 -18.25 37.34 -8.60
N CYS A 27 -17.97 38.57 -9.03
CA CYS A 27 -16.82 39.36 -8.61
C CYS A 27 -17.02 39.82 -7.15
N SER A 28 -15.96 39.79 -6.34
CA SER A 28 -15.81 40.77 -5.27
C SER A 28 -14.35 41.20 -5.17
N LYS A 29 -14.15 42.49 -5.37
CA LYS A 29 -12.91 43.25 -5.37
C LYS A 29 -12.83 43.90 -3.98
N GLY A 30 -11.72 43.70 -3.26
CA GLY A 30 -11.45 44.36 -1.99
C GLY A 30 -10.02 44.87 -1.97
N GLU A 31 -9.87 46.19 -2.06
CA GLU A 31 -8.61 46.94 -2.04
C GLU A 31 -7.93 46.97 -0.66
N ALA A 32 -6.61 46.80 -0.71
CA ALA A 32 -5.55 47.52 0.01
C ALA A 32 -5.70 47.85 1.51
N LYS A 33 -4.72 47.37 2.30
CA LYS A 33 -3.92 48.24 3.16
C LYS A 33 -2.52 47.66 3.39
N LYS A 34 -1.52 48.42 2.93
CA LYS A 34 -0.11 48.30 3.30
C LYS A 34 0.05 48.95 4.68
N ALA A 35 0.52 48.19 5.67
CA ALA A 35 1.10 48.73 6.88
C ALA A 35 2.40 47.96 7.13
N ASP A 36 3.46 48.74 7.16
CA ASP A 36 4.83 48.38 7.50
C ASP A 36 4.95 48.41 9.02
N GLN A 37 5.46 47.34 9.64
CA GLN A 37 6.15 47.43 10.94
C GLN A 37 6.82 46.11 11.33
N ASP A 38 8.14 46.20 11.49
CA ASP A 38 9.00 45.31 12.26
C ASP A 38 8.39 44.92 13.62
N ASN A 39 8.46 43.64 13.99
CA ASN A 39 8.99 43.26 15.31
C ASN A 39 9.40 41.78 15.40
N GLN A 40 10.57 41.57 15.98
CA GLN A 40 11.09 40.29 16.45
C GLN A 40 10.25 39.78 17.63
N GLY A 41 10.11 38.45 17.74
CA GLY A 41 9.92 37.78 19.03
C GLY A 41 8.72 36.84 19.14
N THR A 42 9.03 35.60 19.56
CA THR A 42 8.15 34.54 20.09
C THR A 42 7.38 33.69 19.08
N HIS A 43 7.93 32.50 18.80
CA HIS A 43 7.21 31.38 18.19
C HIS A 43 6.10 30.93 19.13
N ALA A 44 4.89 31.45 18.93
CA ALA A 44 3.69 30.89 19.50
C ALA A 44 3.42 29.54 18.80
N ASN A 45 3.48 28.45 19.57
CA ASN A 45 3.01 27.14 19.15
C ASN A 45 1.59 27.28 18.59
N THR A 46 1.46 27.12 17.28
CA THR A 46 0.15 26.95 16.64
C THR A 46 -0.36 25.58 17.09
N PRO A 47 -1.55 25.47 17.69
CA PRO A 47 -2.10 24.17 18.04
C PRO A 47 -2.31 23.38 16.76
N SER A 48 -1.55 22.29 16.62
CA SER A 48 -1.70 21.31 15.55
C SER A 48 -3.15 20.89 15.49
N THR A 49 -3.75 21.00 14.31
CA THR A 49 -5.09 20.46 14.05
C THR A 49 -5.09 18.99 14.45
N PRO A 50 -6.03 18.50 15.28
CA PRO A 50 -6.07 17.09 15.64
C PRO A 50 -6.11 16.25 14.37
N ALA A 51 -5.13 15.36 14.24
CA ALA A 51 -5.06 14.41 13.14
C ALA A 51 -6.42 13.71 13.04
N LYS A 52 -6.95 13.60 11.81
CA LYS A 52 -8.18 12.82 11.59
C LYS A 52 -7.94 11.41 12.14
N PRO A 53 -8.88 10.83 12.90
CA PRO A 53 -8.72 9.48 13.41
C PRO A 53 -8.46 8.54 12.23
N VAL A 54 -7.26 7.94 12.22
CA VAL A 54 -6.87 6.94 11.22
C VAL A 54 -7.67 5.69 11.53
N LYS A 55 -8.38 5.15 10.54
CA LYS A 55 -9.12 3.89 10.69
C LYS A 55 -8.09 2.78 10.97
N PRO A 56 -8.30 1.90 11.98
CA PRO A 56 -7.40 0.79 12.25
C PRO A 56 -7.13 -0.04 10.99
N HIS A 57 -5.86 -0.32 10.72
CA HIS A 57 -5.44 -1.19 9.62
C HIS A 57 -5.22 -2.62 10.15
N GLY A 58 -5.93 -3.61 9.62
CA GLY A 58 -5.91 -4.98 10.10
C GLY A 58 -4.79 -5.85 9.54
N SER A 59 -4.63 -7.05 10.12
CA SER A 59 -3.60 -8.01 9.70
C SER A 59 -3.78 -8.47 8.25
N HIS A 60 -2.66 -8.72 7.56
CA HIS A 60 -2.66 -9.38 6.25
C HIS A 60 -2.57 -10.91 6.35
N ASP A 61 -2.78 -11.47 7.53
CA ASP A 61 -2.89 -12.91 7.72
C ASP A 61 -4.14 -13.46 7.02
N PRO A 62 -4.02 -14.55 6.24
CA PRO A 62 -5.16 -15.17 5.62
C PRO A 62 -6.07 -15.85 6.64
N ALA A 63 -7.37 -15.60 6.52
CA ALA A 63 -8.38 -16.25 7.35
C ALA A 63 -8.80 -17.61 6.76
N HIS A 64 -8.57 -17.82 5.47
CA HIS A 64 -9.04 -18.96 4.69
C HIS A 64 -7.90 -19.73 4.01
N GLY A 65 -6.65 -19.41 4.34
CA GLY A 65 -5.44 -20.03 3.79
C GLY A 65 -5.06 -19.56 2.38
N GLY A 66 -5.63 -18.43 1.93
CA GLY A 66 -5.32 -17.81 0.64
C GLY A 66 -4.26 -16.72 0.74
N LEU A 67 -4.08 -15.93 -0.33
CA LEU A 67 -3.28 -14.70 -0.28
C LEU A 67 -4.18 -13.49 -0.03
N VAL A 68 -3.84 -12.72 1.00
CA VAL A 68 -4.49 -11.43 1.30
C VAL A 68 -3.77 -10.32 0.57
N MET A 69 -4.53 -9.46 -0.09
CA MET A 69 -4.07 -8.22 -0.68
C MET A 69 -4.98 -7.08 -0.22
N MET A 70 -4.52 -5.85 -0.36
CA MET A 70 -5.27 -4.68 0.07
C MET A 70 -5.16 -3.56 -0.97
N ASP A 71 -6.27 -2.87 -1.20
CA ASP A 71 -6.27 -1.53 -1.81
C ASP A 71 -6.38 -0.45 -0.73
N ALA A 72 -6.70 0.80 -1.08
CA ALA A 72 -6.82 1.88 -0.09
C ALA A 72 -7.93 1.66 0.98
N THR A 73 -8.89 0.77 0.73
CA THR A 73 -10.12 0.62 1.51
C THR A 73 -10.39 -0.83 1.94
N TYR A 74 -10.12 -1.80 1.07
CA TYR A 74 -10.56 -3.17 1.22
C TYR A 74 -9.40 -4.15 1.24
N HIS A 75 -9.53 -5.19 2.05
CA HIS A 75 -8.74 -6.40 1.93
C HIS A 75 -9.51 -7.45 1.13
N VAL A 76 -8.78 -8.16 0.27
CA VAL A 76 -9.30 -9.25 -0.55
C VAL A 76 -8.41 -10.48 -0.35
N GLU A 77 -9.01 -11.61 0.00
CA GLU A 77 -8.30 -12.89 0.14
C GLU A 77 -8.65 -13.84 -1.00
N ILE A 78 -7.66 -14.26 -1.79
CA ILE A 78 -7.84 -15.23 -2.88
C ILE A 78 -7.47 -16.62 -2.38
N VAL A 79 -8.41 -17.56 -2.47
CA VAL A 79 -8.20 -18.98 -2.16
C VAL A 79 -8.37 -19.83 -3.41
N LEU A 80 -7.38 -20.67 -3.71
CA LEU A 80 -7.41 -21.54 -4.89
C LEU A 80 -7.42 -23.01 -4.49
N ASP A 81 -8.42 -23.76 -4.96
CA ASP A 81 -8.34 -25.21 -5.10
C ASP A 81 -7.90 -25.53 -6.53
N THR A 82 -6.59 -25.63 -6.74
CA THR A 82 -6.00 -25.87 -8.06
C THR A 82 -6.23 -27.29 -8.58
N LYS A 83 -6.63 -28.24 -7.71
CA LYS A 83 -6.94 -29.61 -8.13
C LYS A 83 -8.39 -29.73 -8.61
N ALA A 84 -9.34 -29.16 -7.88
CA ALA A 84 -10.75 -29.18 -8.25
C ALA A 84 -11.17 -28.02 -9.16
N GLY A 85 -10.30 -27.01 -9.34
CA GLY A 85 -10.60 -25.78 -10.06
C GLY A 85 -11.61 -24.88 -9.33
N LYS A 86 -11.80 -25.07 -8.02
CA LYS A 86 -12.76 -24.28 -7.23
C LYS A 86 -12.05 -23.11 -6.56
N HIS A 87 -12.42 -21.90 -6.94
CA HIS A 87 -11.74 -20.70 -6.46
C HIS A 87 -12.71 -19.83 -5.67
N ARG A 88 -12.19 -19.18 -4.63
CA ARG A 88 -12.96 -18.32 -3.74
C ARG A 88 -12.26 -17.00 -3.52
N VAL A 89 -13.03 -15.94 -3.36
CA VAL A 89 -12.55 -14.62 -3.00
C VAL A 89 -13.40 -14.04 -1.86
N TYR A 90 -12.74 -13.71 -0.76
CA TYR A 90 -13.36 -13.13 0.43
C TYR A 90 -13.02 -11.65 0.52
N VAL A 91 -13.94 -10.86 1.06
CA VAL A 91 -13.80 -9.41 1.20
C VAL A 91 -13.87 -9.03 2.67
N SER A 92 -12.98 -8.15 3.09
CA SER A 92 -13.01 -7.55 4.43
C SER A 92 -12.63 -6.07 4.33
N ASP A 93 -12.96 -5.31 5.36
CA ASP A 93 -12.65 -3.89 5.40
C ASP A 93 -11.19 -3.63 5.80
N GLY A 94 -10.81 -2.35 5.91
CA GLY A 94 -9.47 -1.95 6.35
C GLY A 94 -9.07 -2.50 7.72
N ALA A 95 -10.01 -2.81 8.62
CA ALA A 95 -9.75 -3.40 9.94
C ALA A 95 -9.84 -4.93 9.95
N ARG A 96 -10.08 -5.56 8.79
CA ARG A 96 -10.31 -7.01 8.59
C ARG A 96 -11.64 -7.53 9.13
N ASP A 97 -12.62 -6.64 9.34
CA ASP A 97 -13.99 -7.07 9.57
C ASP A 97 -14.56 -7.65 8.26
N VAL A 98 -15.19 -8.83 8.35
CA VAL A 98 -15.76 -9.52 7.18
C VAL A 98 -16.85 -8.66 6.56
N LEU A 99 -16.78 -8.50 5.24
CA LEU A 99 -17.77 -7.79 4.45
C LEU A 99 -18.52 -8.75 3.53
N PRO A 100 -19.78 -8.44 3.17
CA PRO A 100 -20.51 -9.22 2.19
C PRO A 100 -19.85 -9.15 0.81
N ALA A 101 -19.96 -10.21 0.02
CA ALA A 101 -19.48 -10.29 -1.35
C ALA A 101 -20.09 -9.17 -2.23
N SER A 102 -21.34 -8.78 -1.96
CA SER A 102 -22.02 -7.63 -2.58
C SER A 102 -21.36 -6.27 -2.34
N THR A 103 -20.29 -6.18 -1.55
CA THR A 103 -19.44 -4.97 -1.45
C THR A 103 -18.94 -4.51 -2.83
N PHE A 104 -18.76 -5.45 -3.75
CA PHE A 104 -18.42 -5.23 -5.15
C PHE A 104 -19.57 -5.68 -6.06
N ASP A 105 -19.65 -5.09 -7.25
CA ASP A 105 -20.62 -5.49 -8.27
C ASP A 105 -20.10 -6.65 -9.13
N GLY A 106 -18.78 -6.82 -9.20
CA GLY A 106 -18.14 -7.81 -10.04
C GLY A 106 -16.73 -8.13 -9.58
N VAL A 107 -16.37 -9.40 -9.72
CA VAL A 107 -15.02 -9.92 -9.48
C VAL A 107 -14.65 -10.83 -10.65
N THR A 108 -13.51 -10.55 -11.25
CA THR A 108 -12.89 -11.39 -12.28
C THR A 108 -11.56 -11.91 -11.74
N LEU A 109 -11.40 -13.24 -11.77
CA LEU A 109 -10.17 -13.93 -11.38
C LEU A 109 -9.55 -14.56 -12.61
N THR A 110 -8.25 -14.35 -12.85
CA THR A 110 -7.49 -15.10 -13.84
C THR A 110 -6.59 -16.10 -13.13
N VAL A 111 -6.66 -17.38 -13.50
CA VAL A 111 -5.80 -18.44 -12.94
C VAL A 111 -5.12 -19.16 -14.10
N ALA A 112 -3.78 -19.14 -14.14
CA ALA A 112 -2.99 -19.77 -15.20
C ALA A 112 -3.44 -19.37 -16.63
N GLY A 113 -3.87 -18.11 -16.80
CA GLY A 113 -4.35 -17.55 -18.07
C GLY A 113 -5.83 -17.83 -18.39
N GLU A 114 -6.56 -18.57 -17.57
CA GLU A 114 -8.00 -18.73 -17.68
C GLU A 114 -8.72 -17.61 -16.92
N GLU A 115 -9.54 -16.82 -17.62
CA GLU A 115 -10.38 -15.78 -17.02
C GLU A 115 -11.70 -16.36 -16.52
N LEU A 116 -12.01 -16.11 -15.25
CA LEU A 116 -13.17 -16.62 -14.52
C LEU A 116 -14.00 -15.45 -14.01
N ALA A 117 -15.22 -15.33 -14.54
CA ALA A 117 -16.22 -14.44 -13.97
C ALA A 117 -16.78 -15.08 -12.69
N MET A 118 -16.51 -14.46 -11.55
CA MET A 118 -16.93 -15.01 -10.27
C MET A 118 -18.42 -14.72 -10.00
N ARG A 119 -19.05 -15.59 -9.21
CA ARG A 119 -20.45 -15.47 -8.78
C ARG A 119 -20.51 -15.40 -7.26
N ARG A 120 -21.39 -14.57 -6.72
CA ARG A 120 -21.63 -14.54 -5.27
C ARG A 120 -22.28 -15.84 -4.82
N SER A 121 -21.88 -16.34 -3.66
CA SER A 121 -22.58 -17.41 -2.96
C SER A 121 -24.00 -16.95 -2.57
N ALA A 122 -24.88 -17.91 -2.30
CA ALA A 122 -26.29 -17.61 -1.98
C ALA A 122 -26.47 -16.82 -0.68
N ASP A 123 -25.54 -16.98 0.26
CA ASP A 123 -25.49 -16.27 1.54
C ASP A 123 -24.69 -14.96 1.47
N ASP A 124 -24.20 -14.59 0.28
CA ASP A 124 -23.42 -13.38 0.02
C ASP A 124 -22.12 -13.27 0.84
N SER A 125 -21.58 -14.39 1.33
CA SER A 125 -20.35 -14.40 2.13
C SER A 125 -19.07 -14.45 1.28
N VAL A 126 -19.15 -14.92 0.03
CA VAL A 126 -17.97 -15.18 -0.80
C VAL A 126 -18.27 -15.06 -2.29
N TRP A 127 -17.25 -14.74 -3.08
CA TRP A 127 -17.25 -14.90 -4.54
C TRP A 127 -16.66 -16.25 -4.93
N GLU A 128 -17.35 -17.03 -5.75
CA GLU A 128 -16.93 -18.37 -6.16
C GLU A 128 -16.92 -18.51 -7.69
N ALA A 129 -15.96 -19.27 -8.20
CA ALA A 129 -15.92 -19.70 -9.59
C ALA A 129 -15.34 -21.11 -9.70
N THR A 130 -15.74 -21.82 -10.74
CA THR A 130 -15.13 -23.08 -11.14
C THR A 130 -14.40 -22.88 -12.45
N GLY A 131 -13.09 -23.09 -12.44
CA GLY A 131 -12.22 -23.14 -13.62
C GLY A 131 -11.67 -24.54 -13.85
N LYS A 132 -10.63 -24.61 -14.67
CA LYS A 132 -9.84 -25.83 -14.88
C LYS A 132 -8.89 -26.05 -13.72
N PRO A 133 -8.46 -27.31 -13.49
CA PRO A 133 -7.28 -27.56 -12.68
C PRO A 133 -6.08 -26.76 -13.19
N ALA A 134 -5.30 -26.20 -12.27
CA ALA A 134 -4.17 -25.33 -12.57
C ALA A 134 -2.86 -25.93 -12.01
N PRO A 135 -1.70 -25.66 -12.64
CA PRO A 135 -0.42 -26.05 -12.06
C PRO A 135 -0.20 -25.30 -10.74
N THR A 136 0.52 -25.93 -9.82
CA THR A 136 0.84 -25.32 -8.51
C THR A 136 2.10 -24.48 -8.53
N THR A 137 2.83 -24.44 -9.65
CA THR A 137 4.05 -23.66 -9.82
C THR A 137 4.12 -23.01 -11.19
N GLY A 138 4.85 -21.89 -11.30
CA GLY A 138 5.15 -21.18 -12.54
C GLY A 138 3.94 -20.49 -13.21
N ALA A 139 2.73 -20.66 -12.68
CA ALA A 139 1.55 -19.97 -13.16
C ALA A 139 1.33 -18.62 -12.48
N LYS A 140 0.53 -17.80 -13.14
CA LYS A 140 0.14 -16.47 -12.67
C LYS A 140 -1.33 -16.43 -12.30
N VAL A 141 -1.62 -15.59 -11.32
CA VAL A 141 -2.95 -15.26 -10.83
C VAL A 141 -3.12 -13.75 -10.96
N ALA A 142 -4.31 -13.32 -11.36
CA ALA A 142 -4.69 -11.92 -11.37
C ALA A 142 -6.12 -11.77 -10.87
N ILE A 143 -6.43 -10.63 -10.25
CA ILE A 143 -7.79 -10.32 -9.84
C ILE A 143 -8.11 -8.87 -10.22
N THR A 144 -9.36 -8.63 -10.61
CA THR A 144 -9.95 -7.30 -10.75
C THR A 144 -11.32 -7.33 -10.10
N TYR A 145 -11.66 -6.29 -9.35
CA TYR A 145 -12.99 -6.12 -8.79
C TYR A 145 -13.50 -4.70 -9.02
N SER A 146 -14.82 -4.57 -9.13
CA SER A 146 -15.48 -3.35 -9.56
C SER A 146 -16.63 -2.94 -8.65
N LYS A 147 -16.90 -1.65 -8.60
CA LYS A 147 -18.02 -1.04 -7.89
C LYS A 147 -18.57 0.13 -8.71
N ASP A 148 -19.89 0.25 -8.76
CA ASP A 148 -20.64 1.15 -9.63
C ASP A 148 -20.21 1.02 -11.11
N GLY A 149 -19.95 -0.22 -11.54
CA GLY A 149 -19.48 -0.55 -12.89
C GLY A 149 -18.06 -0.09 -13.22
N LYS A 150 -17.28 0.40 -12.25
CA LYS A 150 -15.89 0.86 -12.43
C LYS A 150 -14.90 -0.05 -11.70
N PRO A 151 -13.72 -0.34 -12.27
CA PRO A 151 -12.67 -1.05 -11.54
C PRO A 151 -12.27 -0.28 -10.28
N VAL A 152 -12.22 -0.97 -9.14
CA VAL A 152 -11.73 -0.43 -7.86
C VAL A 152 -10.23 -0.68 -7.75
N ALA A 153 -9.81 -1.92 -7.96
CA ALA A 153 -8.40 -2.29 -7.99
C ALA A 153 -8.15 -3.46 -8.95
N ARG A 154 -6.89 -3.63 -9.30
CA ARG A 154 -6.39 -4.73 -10.12
C ARG A 154 -5.02 -5.15 -9.60
N PHE A 155 -4.88 -6.44 -9.33
CA PHE A 155 -3.60 -7.08 -9.00
C PHE A 155 -3.27 -8.06 -10.11
N THR A 156 -2.09 -7.93 -10.71
CA THR A 156 -1.63 -8.80 -11.81
C THR A 156 -0.36 -9.55 -11.43
N ASP A 157 -0.08 -10.61 -12.18
CA ASP A 157 1.20 -11.31 -12.16
C ASP A 157 1.58 -11.95 -10.82
N LEU A 158 0.59 -12.20 -9.96
CA LEU A 158 0.76 -12.89 -8.68
C LEU A 158 1.21 -14.33 -8.96
N PRO A 159 2.39 -14.75 -8.47
CA PRO A 159 2.79 -16.15 -8.53
C PRO A 159 1.75 -17.03 -7.82
N ILE A 160 1.33 -18.12 -8.48
CA ILE A 160 0.31 -19.02 -7.93
C ILE A 160 0.75 -19.63 -6.59
N GLU A 161 2.05 -19.80 -6.39
CA GLU A 161 2.68 -20.29 -5.17
C GLU A 161 2.36 -19.41 -3.96
N TYR A 162 2.30 -18.09 -4.16
CA TYR A 162 2.01 -17.16 -3.06
C TYR A 162 0.54 -17.23 -2.68
N VAL A 163 -0.32 -17.42 -3.68
CA VAL A 163 -1.76 -17.62 -3.46
C VAL A 163 -2.03 -18.93 -2.73
N LEU A 164 -1.29 -19.98 -3.06
CA LEU A 164 -1.44 -21.30 -2.43
C LEU A 164 -0.89 -21.38 -1.01
N THR A 165 0.12 -20.57 -0.68
CA THR A 165 0.76 -20.56 0.65
C THR A 165 0.25 -19.44 1.55
N GLY A 166 -0.43 -18.45 0.98
CA GLY A 166 -0.84 -17.23 1.66
C GLY A 166 0.32 -16.34 2.11
N LYS A 167 1.51 -16.56 1.54
CA LYS A 167 2.73 -15.85 1.88
C LYS A 167 3.34 -15.25 0.63
N MET A 168 3.59 -13.95 0.67
CA MET A 168 4.55 -13.33 -0.23
C MET A 168 5.95 -13.77 0.22
N PRO A 169 6.92 -13.98 -0.69
CA PRO A 169 8.30 -14.15 -0.30
C PRO A 169 8.72 -12.93 0.48
N ASP A 170 9.43 -13.17 1.57
CA ASP A 170 10.37 -12.18 2.07
C ASP A 170 11.27 -11.77 0.89
N GLY A 171 11.51 -10.48 0.73
CA GLY A 171 12.21 -9.92 -0.45
C GLY A 171 13.66 -10.40 -0.66
N THR A 172 14.08 -11.45 0.03
CA THR A 172 15.38 -12.13 0.02
C THR A 172 15.51 -13.17 -1.09
N GLU A 173 14.43 -13.75 -1.63
CA GLU A 173 14.51 -14.78 -2.67
C GLU A 173 14.51 -14.25 -4.10
N ARG A 174 15.39 -13.28 -4.40
CA ARG A 174 15.84 -13.04 -5.78
C ARG A 174 17.31 -13.38 -5.93
N GLY A 175 17.56 -14.67 -6.14
CA GLY A 175 18.72 -15.20 -6.81
C GLY A 175 19.93 -15.50 -5.94
N HIS A 176 20.05 -16.75 -5.49
CA HIS A 176 21.33 -17.44 -5.53
C HIS A 176 21.11 -18.96 -5.48
N GLU A 177 21.59 -19.64 -6.51
CA GLU A 177 21.77 -21.09 -6.50
C GLU A 177 22.78 -21.47 -5.39
N ASP A 178 22.41 -22.51 -4.63
CA ASP A 178 23.24 -23.46 -3.89
C ASP A 178 24.28 -22.94 -2.86
N HIS A 179 23.99 -23.15 -1.56
CA HIS A 179 24.74 -24.06 -0.68
C HIS A 179 24.38 -23.85 0.81
N GLY A 180 23.77 -24.89 1.40
CA GLY A 180 23.95 -25.40 2.77
C GLY A 180 24.10 -24.46 3.98
N ALA A 181 23.16 -24.64 4.93
CA ALA A 181 23.36 -24.82 6.38
C ALA A 181 22.40 -24.00 7.26
N ALA A 182 21.88 -24.68 8.27
CA ALA A 182 20.81 -24.27 9.16
C ALA A 182 21.12 -23.00 9.99
N GLY A 183 20.07 -22.22 10.23
CA GLY A 183 20.06 -21.10 11.18
C GLY A 183 18.61 -20.77 11.54
N ASP A 184 18.13 -21.42 12.59
CA ASP A 184 16.88 -21.14 13.29
C ASP A 184 16.91 -19.71 13.84
N HIS A 185 15.93 -18.85 13.49
CA HIS A 185 15.37 -17.80 14.35
C HIS A 185 14.09 -17.19 13.74
N SER A 186 12.97 -17.61 14.33
CA SER A 186 11.83 -16.83 14.80
C SER A 186 11.10 -15.84 13.88
N ALA A 187 9.83 -16.17 13.69
CA ALA A 187 8.77 -15.45 13.02
C ALA A 187 8.41 -14.08 13.61
N SER A 188 8.13 -13.13 12.72
CA SER A 188 6.82 -12.44 12.65
C SER A 188 6.67 -11.83 11.25
N GLY A 189 5.53 -12.11 10.60
CA GLY A 189 5.25 -11.70 9.23
C GLY A 189 5.27 -10.18 9.08
N GLU A 190 5.85 -9.69 7.99
CA GLU A 190 5.64 -8.33 7.53
C GLU A 190 4.17 -8.19 7.09
N HIS A 191 3.39 -7.41 7.84
CA HIS A 191 2.04 -6.99 7.46
C HIS A 191 2.07 -5.47 7.25
N ALA A 192 1.51 -4.99 6.14
CA ALA A 192 1.58 -3.58 5.75
C ALA A 192 0.54 -2.77 6.53
N HIS A 193 0.97 -1.99 7.52
CA HIS A 193 0.11 -1.07 8.27
C HIS A 193 -0.01 0.29 7.56
N ALA A 194 -1.20 0.90 7.57
CA ALA A 194 -1.36 2.30 7.19
C ALA A 194 -0.53 3.16 8.15
N ALA A 195 0.46 3.89 7.61
CA ALA A 195 1.45 4.61 8.39
C ALA A 195 0.83 5.86 9.04
N PRO A 196 0.69 5.92 10.38
CA PRO A 196 -0.02 7.02 11.05
C PRO A 196 0.58 8.41 10.78
N HIS A 197 1.87 8.47 10.44
CA HIS A 197 2.61 9.71 10.25
C HIS A 197 3.05 9.91 8.78
N GLY A 198 2.47 9.14 7.85
CA GLY A 198 2.74 9.25 6.42
C GLY A 198 4.04 8.57 5.96
N GLY A 199 4.63 7.73 6.80
CA GLY A 199 5.85 6.99 6.52
C GLY A 199 5.63 5.60 5.94
N GLN A 200 6.64 4.75 6.09
CA GLN A 200 6.54 3.31 5.90
C GLN A 200 6.56 2.65 7.28
N VAL A 201 5.73 1.64 7.52
CA VAL A 201 5.70 0.88 8.78
C VAL A 201 6.27 -0.52 8.57
N LYS A 202 7.07 -0.99 9.54
CA LYS A 202 7.63 -2.34 9.57
C LYS A 202 7.46 -2.96 10.96
N THR A 203 7.01 -4.21 10.99
CA THR A 203 6.91 -5.00 12.22
C THR A 203 8.29 -5.38 12.72
N THR A 204 8.46 -5.38 14.04
CA THR A 204 9.67 -5.77 14.74
C THR A 204 9.31 -6.54 16.01
N SER A 205 10.30 -7.04 16.74
CA SER A 205 10.08 -7.76 18.01
C SER A 205 9.43 -6.93 19.12
N GLY A 206 9.41 -5.59 19.03
CA GLY A 206 8.80 -4.73 20.05
C GLY A 206 7.48 -4.07 19.63
N GLY A 207 6.91 -4.43 18.49
CA GLY A 207 5.73 -3.79 17.89
C GLY A 207 6.05 -3.39 16.45
N HIS A 208 5.96 -2.10 16.13
CA HIS A 208 6.37 -1.60 14.81
C HIS A 208 7.34 -0.42 14.90
N ILE A 209 8.00 -0.15 13.77
CA ILE A 209 8.77 1.06 13.52
C ILE A 209 8.15 1.73 12.28
N GLU A 210 7.85 3.02 12.39
CA GLU A 210 7.53 3.85 11.22
C GLU A 210 8.72 4.74 10.87
N LEU A 211 9.02 4.86 9.57
CA LEU A 211 10.02 5.76 9.03
C LEU A 211 9.42 6.71 8.00
N VAL A 212 9.55 8.01 8.25
CA VAL A 212 9.37 9.07 7.25
C VAL A 212 10.74 9.58 6.85
N ALA A 213 11.01 9.66 5.54
CA ALA A 213 12.24 10.20 5.01
C ALA A 213 11.97 11.03 3.76
N ASP A 214 12.74 12.09 3.55
CA ASP A 214 12.71 12.89 2.32
C ASP A 214 14.08 12.91 1.61
N ALA A 215 14.10 13.36 0.36
CA ALA A 215 15.33 13.45 -0.45
C ALA A 215 16.40 14.38 0.15
N SER A 216 16.01 15.31 1.04
CA SER A 216 16.92 16.25 1.69
C SER A 216 17.74 15.59 2.82
N GLY A 217 17.39 14.37 3.23
CA GLY A 217 18.04 13.66 4.32
C GLY A 217 17.44 13.95 5.69
N LYS A 218 16.20 14.45 5.74
CA LYS A 218 15.43 14.51 7.00
C LYS A 218 14.77 13.16 7.26
N PHE A 219 14.83 12.74 8.52
CA PHE A 219 14.23 11.49 8.98
C PHE A 219 13.39 11.74 10.23
N GLN A 220 12.23 11.10 10.28
CA GLN A 220 11.43 10.95 11.49
C GLN A 220 11.14 9.47 11.72
N VAL A 221 11.32 9.00 12.96
CA VAL A 221 11.12 7.60 13.35
C VAL A 221 10.18 7.52 14.53
N TRP A 222 9.10 6.76 14.40
CA TRP A 222 8.23 6.41 15.53
C TRP A 222 8.42 4.96 15.91
N LEU A 223 8.46 4.71 17.22
CA LEU A 223 8.31 3.38 17.77
C LEU A 223 6.83 3.21 18.08
N LEU A 224 6.19 2.19 17.51
CA LEU A 224 4.75 1.98 17.63
C LEU A 224 4.45 0.65 18.34
N ASP A 225 3.32 0.56 19.05
CA ASP A 225 2.80 -0.69 19.59
C ASP A 225 1.97 -1.46 18.54
N GLU A 226 1.43 -2.62 18.90
CA GLU A 226 0.58 -3.47 18.04
C GLU A 226 -0.70 -2.77 17.52
N GLN A 227 -1.10 -1.65 18.13
CA GLN A 227 -2.25 -0.83 17.73
C GLN A 227 -1.82 0.40 16.90
N LEU A 228 -0.55 0.49 16.53
CA LEU A 228 0.09 1.63 15.85
C LEU A 228 0.08 2.93 16.67
N ALA A 229 -0.07 2.84 18.00
CA ALA A 229 0.07 4.00 18.87
C ALA A 229 1.55 4.24 19.24
N PRO A 230 2.01 5.50 19.34
CA PRO A 230 3.38 5.79 19.74
C PRO A 230 3.74 5.19 21.11
N ARG A 231 4.84 4.43 21.13
CA ARG A 231 5.54 4.00 22.34
C ARG A 231 6.46 5.12 22.83
N SER A 232 6.79 5.11 24.12
CA SER A 232 7.65 6.14 24.68
C SER A 232 9.05 6.13 24.04
N ALA A 233 9.51 7.29 23.60
CA ALA A 233 10.89 7.53 23.15
C ALA A 233 11.89 7.62 24.32
N THR A 234 11.42 7.64 25.58
CA THR A 234 12.26 7.89 26.75
C THR A 234 13.28 6.78 26.96
N GLY A 235 14.57 7.15 27.01
CA GLY A 235 15.67 6.20 27.23
C GLY A 235 15.96 5.27 26.05
N ALA A 236 15.28 5.48 24.91
CA ALA A 236 15.56 4.77 23.68
C ALA A 236 16.55 5.54 22.80
N THR A 237 17.27 4.82 21.96
CA THR A 237 18.21 5.40 20.97
C THR A 237 17.89 4.87 19.59
N VAL A 238 18.04 5.70 18.56
CA VAL A 238 17.73 5.34 17.17
C VAL A 238 18.90 5.71 16.27
N LYS A 239 19.31 4.76 15.43
CA LYS A 239 20.30 4.94 14.36
C LYS A 239 19.70 4.54 13.03
N ILE A 240 19.97 5.32 11.99
CA ILE A 240 19.47 5.13 10.63
C ILE A 240 20.67 4.97 9.70
N LYS A 241 20.71 3.88 8.95
CA LYS A 241 21.74 3.61 7.95
C LYS A 241 21.10 3.56 6.57
N VAL A 242 21.49 4.46 5.69
CA VAL A 242 21.04 4.47 4.29
C VAL A 242 21.99 3.63 3.43
N ALA A 243 21.45 2.77 2.57
CA ALA A 243 22.20 1.92 1.64
C ALA A 243 22.72 2.73 0.44
N ALA A 244 23.46 3.80 0.71
CA ALA A 244 24.10 4.67 -0.26
C ALA A 244 25.61 4.72 -0.01
N LYS A 245 26.40 4.63 -1.08
CA LYS A 245 27.86 4.61 -0.97
C LYS A 245 28.37 5.89 -0.31
N GLY A 246 29.08 5.74 0.82
CA GLY A 246 29.66 6.87 1.55
C GLY A 246 28.66 7.69 2.37
N TYR A 247 27.40 7.27 2.46
CA TYR A 247 26.42 7.92 3.30
C TYR A 247 26.67 7.59 4.77
N ALA A 248 26.81 8.62 5.62
CA ALA A 248 27.09 8.44 7.04
C ALA A 248 25.83 7.95 7.80
N ASP A 249 26.03 7.14 8.85
CA ASP A 249 24.96 6.77 9.75
C ASP A 249 24.38 8.03 10.43
N VAL A 250 23.06 8.13 10.49
CA VAL A 250 22.34 9.22 11.15
C VAL A 250 21.90 8.74 12.54
N VAL A 251 22.31 9.48 13.57
CA VAL A 251 21.76 9.29 14.92
C VAL A 251 20.56 10.22 15.06
N ALA A 252 19.41 9.66 15.40
CA ALA A 252 18.18 10.41 15.60
C ALA A 252 17.97 10.69 17.11
N ALA A 253 17.61 11.93 17.44
CA ALA A 253 17.36 12.37 18.81
C ALA A 253 15.86 12.37 19.10
N ALA A 254 15.48 12.06 20.34
CA ALA A 254 14.08 12.10 20.75
C ALA A 254 13.51 13.52 20.64
N ALA A 255 12.34 13.63 20.00
CA ALA A 255 11.59 14.86 19.75
C ALA A 255 10.12 14.60 20.11
N GLY A 256 9.79 14.67 21.40
CA GLY A 256 8.45 14.31 21.88
C GLY A 256 8.21 12.80 21.84
N ASP A 257 7.30 12.34 20.99
CA ASP A 257 6.88 10.94 20.84
C ASP A 257 7.61 10.17 19.72
N HIS A 258 8.55 10.83 19.03
CA HIS A 258 9.32 10.26 17.94
C HIS A 258 10.80 10.67 18.01
N PHE A 259 11.56 10.28 17.01
CA PHE A 259 12.97 10.62 16.85
C PHE A 259 13.19 11.39 15.56
N GLU A 260 13.94 12.48 15.61
CA GLU A 260 14.34 13.26 14.45
C GLU A 260 15.83 13.10 14.16
N GLY A 261 16.16 12.86 12.89
CA GLY A 261 17.54 12.76 12.41
C GLY A 261 17.73 13.62 11.16
N THR A 262 18.93 14.18 10.98
CA THR A 262 19.29 14.88 9.74
C THR A 262 20.63 14.34 9.23
N GLY A 263 20.62 13.83 8.00
CA GLY A 263 21.80 13.42 7.25
C GLY A 263 22.08 14.35 6.08
N ALA A 264 22.97 13.91 5.18
CA ALA A 264 23.15 14.56 3.88
C ALA A 264 21.95 14.28 2.95
N ALA A 265 21.83 15.02 1.85
CA ALA A 265 20.86 14.69 0.81
C ALA A 265 21.07 13.24 0.34
N ILE A 266 19.96 12.51 0.20
CA ILE A 266 20.01 11.09 -0.12
C ILE A 266 20.21 10.92 -1.63
N PRO A 267 21.24 10.17 -2.08
CA PRO A 267 21.48 9.96 -3.50
C PRO A 267 20.55 8.88 -4.07
N GLY A 268 19.99 9.17 -5.25
CA GLY A 268 19.07 8.28 -5.95
C GLY A 268 17.64 8.32 -5.39
N ASP A 269 16.72 7.69 -6.12
CA ASP A 269 15.28 7.86 -5.84
C ASP A 269 14.70 6.65 -5.09
N HIS A 270 15.39 5.50 -5.09
CA HIS A 270 14.96 4.26 -4.41
C HIS A 270 16.04 3.59 -3.52
N PRO A 271 16.68 4.30 -2.58
CA PRO A 271 17.63 3.67 -1.66
C PRO A 271 16.91 2.91 -0.54
N ALA A 272 17.51 1.83 -0.06
CA ALA A 272 17.07 1.19 1.18
C ALA A 272 17.59 1.94 2.42
N ALA A 273 16.86 1.89 3.52
CA ALA A 273 17.29 2.36 4.83
C ALA A 273 17.09 1.27 5.89
N ILE A 274 18.01 1.17 6.85
CA ILE A 274 17.89 0.30 8.01
C ILE A 274 17.79 1.18 9.25
N VAL A 275 16.71 1.02 10.00
CA VAL A 275 16.51 1.69 11.30
C VAL A 275 16.81 0.67 12.39
N THR A 276 17.68 1.04 13.32
CA THR A 276 17.99 0.26 14.53
C THR A 276 17.59 1.09 15.75
N ALA A 277 16.67 0.56 16.55
CA ALA A 277 16.26 1.17 17.81
C ALA A 277 16.72 0.30 18.98
N THR A 278 17.24 0.91 20.04
CA THR A 278 17.54 0.22 21.30
C THR A 278 16.66 0.81 22.40
N VAL A 279 15.80 -0.01 23.00
CA VAL A 279 14.83 0.36 24.05
C VAL A 279 15.06 -0.52 25.27
N GLY A 280 15.37 0.08 26.42
CA GLY A 280 15.61 -0.69 27.65
C GLY A 280 16.71 -1.76 27.52
N GLY A 281 17.73 -1.49 26.69
CA GLY A 281 18.83 -2.41 26.40
C GLY A 281 18.53 -3.51 25.37
N LYS A 282 17.30 -3.61 24.85
CA LYS A 282 16.93 -4.53 23.76
C LYS A 282 16.97 -3.81 22.42
N THR A 283 17.45 -4.49 21.38
CA THR A 283 17.55 -3.91 20.03
C THR A 283 16.48 -4.50 19.12
N GLU A 284 15.85 -3.64 18.34
CA GLU A 284 14.93 -3.97 17.25
C GLU A 284 15.42 -3.28 15.96
N THR A 285 15.16 -3.89 14.80
CA THR A 285 15.65 -3.40 13.51
C THR A 285 14.63 -3.64 12.41
N ALA A 286 14.49 -2.66 11.52
CA ALA A 286 13.61 -2.72 10.36
C ALA A 286 14.32 -2.17 9.11
N ARG A 287 14.02 -2.76 7.96
CA ARG A 287 14.49 -2.30 6.64
C ARG A 287 13.34 -1.67 5.86
N PHE A 288 13.60 -0.53 5.24
CA PHE A 288 12.66 0.27 4.47
C PHE A 288 13.19 0.49 3.06
N GLU A 289 12.31 0.49 2.06
CA GLU A 289 12.67 0.77 0.67
C GLU A 289 12.13 2.16 0.33
N LEU A 290 12.98 3.19 0.39
CA LEU A 290 12.54 4.58 0.26
C LEU A 290 12.10 4.87 -1.17
N HIS A 291 11.09 5.74 -1.32
CA HIS A 291 10.64 6.27 -2.60
C HIS A 291 10.72 7.78 -2.48
N LEU A 292 11.84 8.34 -2.94
CA LEU A 292 12.21 9.73 -2.75
C LEU A 292 12.01 10.45 -4.09
N GLU A 293 10.78 10.84 -4.39
CA GLU A 293 10.54 11.71 -5.53
C GLU A 293 11.19 13.07 -5.24
N ARG A 294 12.11 13.48 -6.11
CA ARG A 294 12.58 14.87 -6.11
C ARG A 294 11.50 15.69 -6.76
N ASP A 295 10.89 16.60 -6.02
CA ASP A 295 10.15 17.71 -6.62
C ASP A 295 11.09 18.37 -7.64
N ALA A 296 10.78 18.20 -8.92
CA ALA A 296 11.50 18.89 -9.97
C ALA A 296 11.28 20.39 -9.73
N ALA A 297 12.29 21.05 -9.17
CA ALA A 297 12.34 22.50 -9.09
C ALA A 297 11.99 23.04 -10.48
N GLY A 298 10.94 23.86 -10.55
CA GLY A 298 10.31 24.32 -11.79
C GLY A 298 11.32 24.73 -12.85
N GLY A 299 11.45 23.90 -13.88
CA GLY A 299 12.13 24.23 -15.12
C GLY A 299 11.07 24.29 -16.21
N ASP A 300 10.55 25.49 -16.47
CA ASP A 300 9.80 25.80 -17.68
C ASP A 300 10.75 25.69 -18.88
N PRO A 301 10.55 24.76 -19.84
CA PRO A 301 11.39 24.65 -21.01
C PRO A 301 10.60 25.04 -22.26
N HIS A 302 9.90 26.18 -22.28
CA HIS A 302 9.39 26.73 -23.54
C HIS A 302 9.50 28.26 -23.63
N GLN A 303 10.71 28.74 -23.92
CA GLN A 303 10.86 29.90 -24.81
C GLN A 303 11.75 29.52 -25.99
N GLY A 304 11.07 29.34 -27.13
CA GLY A 304 11.67 29.21 -28.44
C GLY A 304 10.60 29.43 -29.49
N HIS A 305 10.40 30.70 -29.85
CA HIS A 305 10.18 31.19 -31.22
C HIS A 305 10.32 32.71 -31.24
#